data_AF-A0A820KM26-F1
#
_entry.id   AF-A0A820KM26-F1
#
_cell.length_a   1.000
_cell.length_b   1.000
_cell.length_c   1.000
_cell.angle_alpha   90.00
_cell.angle_beta   90.00
_cell.angle_gamma   90.00
#
_symmetry.space_group_name_H-M   'P 1'
#
loop_
_entity.id
_entity.type
_entity.pdbx_description
1 polymer ?
#
loop_
_entity_poly.entity_id
_entity_poly.type
_entity_poly.pdbx_seq_one_letter_code
_entity_poly.pdbx_strand_id
1 'polypeptide(L)'
;MILGFPGNNSAPEFQASGAYCFRPLTPSTFPVSSSRNITCTYTDEVQIALIIYNQWASQEISLYDQGQTIENEWIVRPIPIEDHIGKEIIMRYDTNIPSNGLFYTDANGREMIERQRDFRSSYNYTVYENVSGNYYPVASRIWIKDNQRQMTILT
;
A
#
# COMPACT_ATOMS: atom_id res chain seq x y z
N MET A 1 6.45 4.75 -2.89
CA MET A 1 7.45 4.18 -1.99
C MET A 1 7.57 5.02 -0.73
N ILE A 2 8.01 4.39 0.34
CA ILE A 2 8.37 4.98 1.63
C ILE A 2 9.87 4.77 1.81
N LEU A 3 10.55 5.75 2.41
CA LEU A 3 11.97 5.63 2.72
C LEU A 3 12.12 5.10 4.14
N GLY A 4 12.88 4.02 4.33
CA GLY A 4 13.12 3.44 5.65
C GLY A 4 14.12 4.28 6.46
N PHE A 5 13.91 4.36 7.77
CA PHE A 5 14.80 5.09 8.68
C PHE A 5 16.16 4.38 8.79
N PRO A 6 17.28 5.03 8.45
CA PRO A 6 18.62 4.42 8.44
C PRO A 6 19.25 4.48 9.84
N GLY A 7 18.65 3.74 10.79
CA GLY A 7 19.15 3.62 12.15
C GLY A 7 20.31 2.63 12.29
N ASN A 8 20.95 2.63 13.46
CA ASN A 8 22.01 1.66 13.82
C ASN A 8 21.60 0.73 14.98
N ASN A 9 20.37 0.88 15.50
CA ASN A 9 19.82 0.11 16.61
C ASN A 9 20.59 0.23 17.93
N SER A 10 21.38 1.29 18.15
CA SER A 10 22.13 1.48 19.40
C SER A 10 21.25 1.94 20.56
N ALA A 11 20.11 2.59 20.27
CA ALA A 11 19.11 3.04 21.23
C ALA A 11 17.73 3.16 20.54
N PRO A 12 16.61 3.28 21.29
CA PRO A 12 15.27 3.38 20.70
C PRO A 12 15.11 4.50 19.68
N GLU A 13 15.71 5.67 19.91
CA GLU A 13 15.71 6.79 18.98
C GLU A 13 16.44 6.49 17.66
N PHE A 14 17.40 5.56 17.69
CA PHE A 14 18.18 5.08 16.55
C PHE A 14 17.70 3.74 15.99
N GLN A 15 16.48 3.30 16.35
CA GLN A 15 15.86 2.09 15.78
C GLN A 15 15.78 2.20 14.25
N ALA A 16 16.38 1.26 13.53
CA ALA A 16 16.31 1.20 12.07
C ALA A 16 15.00 0.57 11.60
N SER A 17 14.60 0.88 10.37
CA SER A 17 13.66 0.00 9.65
C SER A 17 14.38 -1.31 9.28
N GLY A 18 13.66 -2.42 9.24
CA GLY A 18 14.23 -3.73 8.96
C GLY A 18 13.18 -4.85 8.90
N ALA A 19 13.62 -6.10 9.04
CA ALA A 19 12.77 -7.27 8.86
C ALA A 19 11.51 -7.31 9.77
N TYR A 20 11.57 -6.68 10.94
CA TYR A 20 10.49 -6.68 11.93
C TYR A 20 9.89 -5.29 12.15
N CYS A 21 10.74 -4.28 12.19
CA CYS A 21 10.34 -2.91 12.45
C CYS A 21 10.17 -2.17 11.13
N PHE A 22 8.95 -1.76 10.83
CA PHE A 22 8.68 -0.77 9.80
C PHE A 22 8.78 0.62 10.43
N ARG A 23 9.81 1.38 10.10
CA ARG A 23 10.02 2.75 10.60
C ARG A 23 10.35 3.70 9.44
N PRO A 24 9.36 4.40 8.88
CA PRO A 24 9.58 5.41 7.86
C PRO A 24 10.49 6.54 8.35
N LEU A 25 11.38 7.01 7.47
CA LEU A 25 12.19 8.19 7.70
C LEU A 25 11.33 9.46 7.84
N THR A 26 10.25 9.52 7.09
CA THR A 26 9.27 10.62 7.12
C THR A 26 7.87 10.05 6.91
N PRO A 27 6.80 10.76 7.30
CA PRO A 27 5.44 10.34 6.99
C PRO A 27 5.07 10.44 5.50
N SER A 28 5.94 11.05 4.68
CA SER A 28 5.69 11.28 3.26
C SER A 28 5.96 10.03 2.41
N THR A 29 5.18 9.91 1.34
CA THR A 29 5.39 8.91 0.30
C THR A 29 5.99 9.57 -0.94
N PHE A 30 6.90 8.88 -1.61
CA PHE A 30 7.52 9.34 -2.85
C PHE A 30 7.06 8.47 -4.03
N PRO A 31 6.80 9.04 -5.22
CA PRO A 31 6.51 8.23 -6.39
C PRO A 31 7.74 7.40 -6.77
N VAL A 32 7.53 6.18 -7.30
CA VAL A 32 8.65 5.32 -7.76
C VAL A 32 9.31 5.84 -9.04
N SER A 33 8.63 6.73 -9.76
CA SER A 33 9.14 7.44 -10.94
C SER A 33 8.36 8.75 -11.11
N SER A 34 9.02 9.78 -11.66
CA SER A 34 8.38 11.05 -12.02
C SER A 34 7.58 10.97 -13.32
N SER A 35 7.86 9.95 -14.15
CA SER A 35 7.20 9.69 -15.42
C SER A 35 6.77 8.24 -15.53
N ARG A 36 5.92 7.95 -16.51
CA ARG A 36 5.49 6.60 -16.84
C ARG A 36 5.15 6.53 -18.31
N ASN A 37 5.45 5.40 -18.93
CA ASN A 37 4.97 5.07 -20.26
C ASN A 37 3.74 4.18 -20.12
N ILE A 38 2.70 4.49 -20.89
CA ILE A 38 1.43 3.76 -20.88
C ILE A 38 1.16 3.27 -22.29
N THR A 39 0.89 1.97 -22.40
CA THR A 39 0.41 1.34 -23.64
C THR A 39 -0.93 0.68 -23.33
N CYS A 40 -1.96 1.01 -24.11
CA CYS A 40 -3.26 0.37 -23.98
C CYS A 40 -3.51 -0.59 -25.14
N THR A 41 -4.00 -1.77 -24.82
CA THR A 41 -4.42 -2.80 -25.78
C THR A 41 -5.89 -3.09 -25.54
N TYR A 42 -6.66 -3.15 -26.63
CA TYR A 42 -8.09 -3.39 -26.60
C TYR A 42 -8.39 -4.61 -27.47
N THR A 43 -9.01 -5.63 -26.89
CA THR A 43 -9.63 -6.75 -27.60
C THR A 43 -11.11 -6.82 -27.25
N ASP A 44 -11.84 -7.75 -27.86
CA ASP A 44 -13.26 -7.95 -27.55
C ASP A 44 -13.46 -8.53 -26.14
N GLU A 45 -12.50 -9.30 -25.63
CA GLU A 45 -12.57 -10.00 -24.34
C GLU A 45 -11.91 -9.23 -23.18
N VAL A 46 -10.89 -8.40 -23.46
CA VAL A 46 -10.13 -7.73 -22.41
C VAL A 46 -9.57 -6.37 -22.87
N GLN A 47 -9.58 -5.42 -21.94
CA GLN A 47 -8.88 -4.14 -22.08
C GLN A 47 -7.72 -4.12 -21.09
N ILE A 48 -6.53 -3.85 -21.61
CA ILE A 48 -5.28 -3.89 -20.84
C ILE A 48 -4.58 -2.54 -20.93
N ALA A 49 -4.13 -2.02 -19.79
CA ALA A 49 -3.22 -0.89 -19.69
C ALA A 49 -1.90 -1.34 -19.05
N LEU A 50 -0.85 -1.41 -19.87
CA LEU A 50 0.51 -1.65 -19.40
C LEU A 50 1.17 -0.31 -19.04
N ILE A 51 1.56 -0.18 -17.78
CA ILE A 51 2.21 1.00 -17.20
C ILE A 51 3.65 0.64 -16.80
N ILE A 52 4.63 1.22 -17.50
CA ILE A 52 6.04 1.09 -17.16
C ILE A 52 6.48 2.37 -16.44
N TYR A 53 6.77 2.28 -15.15
CA TYR A 53 7.23 3.42 -14.35
C TYR A 53 8.72 3.66 -14.56
N ASN A 54 9.52 2.59 -14.51
CA ASN A 54 10.97 2.61 -14.70
C ASN A 54 11.47 1.17 -14.98
N GLN A 55 12.79 0.95 -14.98
CA GLN A 55 13.39 -0.35 -15.28
C GLN A 55 13.04 -1.46 -14.28
N TRP A 56 12.69 -1.11 -13.03
CA TRP A 56 12.44 -2.07 -11.95
C TRP A 56 10.98 -2.11 -11.48
N ALA A 57 10.11 -1.21 -11.92
CA ALA A 57 8.71 -1.17 -11.52
C ALA A 57 7.78 -1.03 -12.73
N SER A 58 6.84 -1.96 -12.87
CA SER A 58 5.78 -1.92 -13.87
C SER A 58 4.47 -2.47 -13.31
N GLN A 59 3.37 -2.18 -13.99
CA GLN A 59 2.03 -2.58 -13.62
C GLN A 59 1.21 -2.87 -14.88
N GLU A 60 0.37 -3.89 -14.83
CA GLU A 60 -0.64 -4.19 -15.83
C GLU A 60 -2.02 -4.11 -15.18
N ILE A 61 -2.90 -3.31 -15.77
CA ILE A 61 -4.29 -3.17 -15.31
C ILE A 61 -5.18 -3.80 -16.37
N SER A 62 -5.93 -4.83 -15.99
CA SER A 62 -6.76 -5.62 -16.91
C SER A 62 -8.22 -5.55 -16.50
N LEU A 63 -9.09 -5.31 -17.49
CA LEU A 63 -10.54 -5.30 -17.36
C LEU A 63 -11.12 -6.28 -18.38
N TYR A 64 -11.63 -7.40 -17.88
CA TYR A 64 -12.27 -8.41 -18.72
C TYR A 64 -13.72 -8.04 -19.05
N ASP A 65 -14.19 -8.46 -20.21
CA ASP A 65 -15.60 -8.36 -20.57
C ASP A 65 -16.47 -9.10 -19.55
N GLN A 66 -17.56 -8.47 -19.14
CA GLN A 66 -18.45 -8.92 -18.05
C GLN A 66 -17.76 -9.11 -16.68
N GLY A 67 -16.49 -8.70 -16.53
CA GLY A 67 -15.76 -8.75 -15.27
C GLY A 67 -16.34 -7.77 -14.25
N GLN A 68 -16.48 -8.23 -13.00
CA GLN A 68 -16.95 -7.39 -11.89
C GLN A 68 -15.81 -6.71 -11.13
N THR A 69 -14.56 -7.00 -11.51
CA THR A 69 -13.35 -6.56 -10.83
C THR A 69 -12.33 -6.06 -11.84
N ILE A 70 -11.44 -5.18 -11.36
CA ILE A 70 -10.24 -4.78 -12.09
C ILE A 70 -9.10 -5.62 -11.57
N GLU A 71 -8.38 -6.30 -12.47
CA GLU A 71 -7.16 -7.00 -12.13
C GLU A 71 -5.97 -6.05 -12.22
N ASN A 72 -5.09 -6.12 -11.24
CA ASN A 72 -3.94 -5.24 -11.13
C ASN A 72 -2.71 -6.06 -10.78
N GLU A 73 -1.98 -6.45 -11.83
CA GLU A 73 -0.71 -7.14 -11.68
C GLU A 73 0.42 -6.10 -11.58
N TRP A 74 1.31 -6.28 -10.62
CA TRP A 74 2.46 -5.41 -10.42
C TRP A 74 3.74 -6.22 -10.37
N ILE A 75 4.80 -5.66 -10.96
CA ILE A 75 6.13 -6.26 -10.98
C ILE A 75 7.09 -5.26 -10.34
N VAL A 76 7.71 -5.70 -9.25
CA VAL A 76 8.84 -5.03 -8.60
C VAL A 76 10.06 -5.93 -8.75
N ARG A 77 10.99 -5.53 -9.61
CA ARG A 77 12.32 -6.14 -9.79
C ARG A 77 13.26 -5.64 -8.69
N PRO A 78 14.56 -6.04 -8.65
CA PRO A 78 15.48 -5.60 -7.61
C PRO A 78 15.41 -4.09 -7.38
N ILE A 79 15.03 -3.73 -6.15
CA ILE A 79 14.88 -2.34 -5.74
C ILE A 79 16.29 -1.73 -5.72
N PRO A 80 16.52 -0.58 -6.37
CA PRO A 80 17.83 0.06 -6.38
C PRO A 80 18.22 0.50 -4.97
N ILE A 81 19.45 0.17 -4.56
CA ILE A 81 19.99 0.43 -3.22
C ILE A 81 21.39 1.08 -3.28
N GLU A 82 21.86 1.44 -4.46
CA GLU A 82 23.17 2.06 -4.71
C GLU A 82 23.29 3.43 -4.03
N ASP A 83 22.16 4.07 -3.73
CA ASP A 83 22.06 5.30 -2.95
C ASP A 83 22.15 5.08 -1.43
N HIS A 84 22.27 3.83 -0.98
CA HIS A 84 22.25 3.42 0.43
C HIS A 84 20.97 3.81 1.19
N ILE A 85 19.85 4.01 0.48
CA ILE A 85 18.55 4.34 1.08
C ILE A 85 17.62 3.13 0.97
N GLY A 86 17.18 2.62 2.12
CA GLY A 86 16.15 1.58 2.18
C GLY A 86 14.81 2.09 1.66
N LYS A 87 14.14 1.30 0.82
CA LYS A 87 12.86 1.67 0.17
C LYS A 87 11.82 0.59 0.40
N GLU A 88 10.66 0.99 0.92
CA GLU A 88 9.49 0.15 1.12
C GLU A 88 8.45 0.50 0.05
N ILE A 89 8.20 -0.42 -0.88
CA ILE A 89 7.32 -0.18 -2.02
C ILE A 89 5.87 -0.40 -1.60
N ILE A 90 5.00 0.55 -1.98
CA ILE A 90 3.58 0.52 -1.66
C ILE A 90 2.79 0.80 -2.93
N MET A 91 1.61 0.20 -3.02
CA MET A 91 0.56 0.59 -3.95
C MET A 91 -0.50 1.36 -3.15
N ARG A 92 -0.76 2.62 -3.53
CA ARG A 92 -1.74 3.48 -2.85
C ARG A 92 -2.87 3.81 -3.80
N TYR A 93 -4.09 3.59 -3.33
CA TYR A 93 -5.32 4.03 -3.99
C TYR A 93 -5.91 5.19 -3.21
N ASP A 94 -6.07 6.33 -3.88
CA ASP A 94 -6.70 7.51 -3.32
C ASP A 94 -8.12 7.63 -3.90
N THR A 95 -9.12 7.84 -3.04
CA THR A 95 -10.53 7.92 -3.43
C THR A 95 -11.22 9.07 -2.70
N ASN A 96 -12.41 9.45 -3.16
CA ASN A 96 -13.29 10.39 -2.47
C ASN A 96 -14.35 9.69 -1.58
N ILE A 97 -14.12 8.44 -1.16
CA ILE A 97 -14.99 7.75 -0.18
C ILE A 97 -14.68 8.33 1.22
N PRO A 98 -15.63 9.01 1.88
CA PRO A 98 -15.44 9.51 3.23
C PRO A 98 -15.51 8.37 4.25
N SER A 99 -14.40 7.66 4.41
CA SER A 99 -14.33 6.53 5.36
C SER A 99 -14.23 6.96 6.83
N ASN A 100 -14.06 8.27 7.10
CA ASN A 100 -13.88 8.84 8.44
C ASN A 100 -12.74 8.17 9.24
N GLY A 101 -11.67 7.75 8.54
CA GLY A 101 -10.52 7.09 9.16
C GLY A 101 -10.76 5.62 9.52
N LEU A 102 -11.94 5.06 9.20
CA LEU A 102 -12.25 3.65 9.35
C LEU A 102 -11.83 2.86 8.11
N PHE A 103 -11.36 1.64 8.35
CA PHE A 103 -11.03 0.64 7.33
C PHE A 103 -11.13 -0.76 7.93
N TYR A 104 -11.19 -1.78 7.09
CA TYR A 104 -11.44 -3.15 7.53
C TYR A 104 -10.40 -4.09 6.94
N THR A 105 -9.80 -4.92 7.78
CA THR A 105 -8.78 -5.91 7.39
C THR A 105 -9.20 -7.30 7.82
N ASP A 106 -8.89 -8.31 7.03
CA ASP A 106 -9.17 -9.69 7.41
C ASP A 106 -8.23 -10.23 8.49
N ALA A 107 -8.72 -11.18 9.28
CA ALA A 107 -7.93 -11.95 10.23
C ALA A 107 -7.65 -13.33 9.64
N ASN A 108 -6.44 -13.52 9.10
CA ASN A 108 -5.98 -14.78 8.49
C ASN A 108 -6.96 -15.33 7.42
N GLY A 109 -7.51 -14.46 6.57
CA GLY A 109 -8.45 -14.85 5.51
C GLY A 109 -9.90 -15.06 5.95
N ARG A 110 -10.23 -14.82 7.23
CA ARG A 110 -11.53 -15.15 7.82
C ARG A 110 -12.36 -13.92 8.17
N GLU A 111 -12.40 -13.59 9.45
CA GLU A 111 -13.25 -12.53 10.00
C GLU A 111 -12.70 -11.16 9.64
N MET A 112 -13.60 -10.17 9.54
CA MET A 112 -13.23 -8.79 9.24
C MET A 112 -13.15 -8.00 10.53
N ILE A 113 -12.02 -7.34 10.72
CA ILE A 113 -11.78 -6.50 11.90
C ILE A 113 -11.85 -5.04 11.46
N GLU A 114 -12.69 -4.27 12.14
CA GLU A 114 -12.72 -2.82 12.01
C GLU A 114 -11.46 -2.20 12.62
N ARG A 115 -10.85 -1.30 11.87
CA ARG A 115 -9.67 -0.54 12.25
C ARG A 115 -9.99 0.94 12.14
N GLN A 116 -9.46 1.72 13.06
CA GLN A 116 -9.54 3.17 13.04
C GLN A 116 -8.13 3.75 13.12
N ARG A 117 -7.84 4.70 12.25
CA ARG A 117 -6.56 5.42 12.26
C ARG A 117 -6.33 6.08 13.61
N ASP A 118 -5.12 5.94 14.15
CA ASP A 118 -4.66 6.55 15.39
C ASP A 118 -5.51 6.19 16.62
N PHE A 119 -6.12 5.00 16.62
CA PHE A 119 -7.01 4.55 17.70
C PHE A 119 -6.73 3.12 18.15
N ARG A 120 -7.01 2.83 19.43
CA ARG A 120 -7.01 1.50 20.04
C ARG A 120 -8.22 1.36 20.94
N SER A 121 -8.94 0.24 20.82
CA SER A 121 -10.15 -0.01 21.61
C SER A 121 -9.87 -0.37 23.08
N SER A 122 -8.67 -0.90 23.37
CA SER A 122 -8.34 -1.46 24.69
C SER A 122 -7.60 -0.50 25.62
N TYR A 123 -7.06 0.62 25.12
CA TYR A 123 -6.32 1.58 25.93
C TYR A 123 -6.23 2.95 25.23
N ASN A 124 -5.90 3.98 26.02
CA ASN A 124 -5.65 5.32 25.47
C ASN A 124 -4.33 5.33 24.67
N TYR A 125 -4.42 5.58 23.36
CA TYR A 125 -3.30 5.47 22.45
C TYR A 125 -2.64 6.83 22.19
N THR A 126 -1.37 6.94 22.54
CA THR A 126 -0.52 8.07 22.14
C THR A 126 0.18 7.73 20.82
N VAL A 127 0.00 8.56 19.80
CA VAL A 127 0.61 8.36 18.48
C VAL A 127 2.09 8.76 18.53
N TYR A 128 2.98 7.77 18.48
CA TYR A 128 4.43 7.99 18.37
C TYR A 128 4.92 7.87 16.92
N GLU A 129 4.33 6.96 16.14
CA GLU A 129 4.68 6.68 14.75
C GLU A 129 3.40 6.71 13.90
N ASN A 130 3.14 7.83 13.23
CA ASN A 130 1.87 8.12 12.55
C ASN A 130 1.58 7.25 11.32
N VAL A 131 2.62 6.69 10.70
CA VAL A 131 2.47 5.75 9.57
C VAL A 131 2.48 4.32 10.09
N SER A 132 3.57 3.89 10.73
CA SER A 132 3.76 2.50 11.16
C SER A 132 2.71 2.02 12.17
N GLY A 133 2.26 2.90 13.07
CA GLY A 133 1.23 2.58 14.05
C GLY A 133 -0.13 2.25 13.44
N ASN A 134 -0.32 2.48 12.14
CA ASN A 134 -1.57 2.26 11.42
C ASN A 134 -1.48 1.13 10.37
N TYR A 135 -0.35 0.42 10.28
CA TYR A 135 -0.23 -0.78 9.45
C TYR A 135 -0.78 -2.01 10.17
N TYR A 136 -1.53 -2.83 9.45
CA TYR A 136 -2.12 -4.08 9.92
C TYR A 136 -1.88 -5.18 8.87
N PRO A 137 -1.77 -6.44 9.29
CA PRO A 137 -1.70 -7.55 8.34
C PRO A 137 -3.00 -7.63 7.53
N VAL A 138 -2.85 -7.84 6.23
CA VAL A 138 -3.92 -8.14 5.27
C VAL A 138 -3.51 -9.44 4.59
N ALA A 139 -4.25 -10.52 4.86
CA ALA A 139 -3.94 -11.82 4.29
C ALA A 139 -4.73 -12.11 3.02
N SER A 140 -5.88 -11.45 2.83
CA SER A 140 -6.69 -11.64 1.62
C SER A 140 -7.40 -10.37 1.15
N ARG A 141 -7.81 -9.47 2.06
CA ARG A 141 -8.67 -8.36 1.68
C ARG A 141 -8.65 -7.20 2.67
N ILE A 142 -8.74 -6.00 2.09
CA ILE A 142 -8.92 -4.74 2.82
C ILE A 142 -9.99 -3.91 2.12
N TRP A 143 -10.78 -3.16 2.89
CA TRP A 143 -11.70 -2.19 2.29
C TRP A 143 -11.91 -0.93 3.12
N ILE A 144 -12.38 0.09 2.42
CA ILE A 144 -12.98 1.30 2.96
C ILE A 144 -14.38 1.44 2.39
N LYS A 145 -15.28 2.09 3.14
CA LYS A 145 -16.65 2.33 2.68
C LYS A 145 -17.20 3.64 3.23
N ASP A 146 -18.23 4.13 2.55
CA ASP A 146 -19.20 5.09 3.07
C ASP A 146 -20.59 4.41 3.11
N ASN A 147 -21.67 5.18 3.23
CA ASN A 147 -23.03 4.64 3.28
C ASN A 147 -23.55 4.13 1.92
N GLN A 148 -22.86 4.41 0.82
CA GLN A 148 -23.31 4.15 -0.55
C GLN A 148 -22.32 3.29 -1.35
N ARG A 149 -21.03 3.39 -1.05
CA ARG A 149 -19.93 2.87 -1.86
C ARG A 149 -18.92 2.14 -0.99
N GLN A 150 -18.35 1.09 -1.53
CA GLN A 150 -17.24 0.35 -0.93
C GLN A 150 -16.16 0.14 -1.98
N MET A 151 -14.91 0.36 -1.60
CA MET A 151 -13.75 -0.05 -2.39
C MET A 151 -13.02 -1.15 -1.65
N THR A 152 -12.96 -2.33 -2.28
CA THR A 152 -12.29 -3.51 -1.75
C THR A 152 -11.06 -3.81 -2.59
N ILE A 153 -9.92 -4.03 -1.94
CA ILE A 153 -8.73 -4.59 -2.55
C ILE A 153 -8.59 -6.03 -2.08
N LEU A 154 -8.39 -6.92 -3.04
CA LEU A 154 -8.08 -8.34 -2.81
C LEU A 154 -6.60 -8.56 -3.08
N THR A 155 -5.98 -9.47 -2.34
CA THR A 155 -4.55 -9.82 -2.45
C THR A 155 -4.36 -11.32 -2.50
#